data_AF-A0A956N7T8-F1
#
_entry.id   AF-A0A956N7T8-F1
#
_cell.length_a   1.000
_cell.length_b   1.000
_cell.length_c   1.000
_cell.angle_alpha   90.00
_cell.angle_beta   90.00
_cell.angle_gamma   90.00
#
_symmetry.space_group_name_H-M   'P 1'
#
loop_
_entity.id
_entity.type
_entity.pdbx_description
1 polymer ?
#
loop_
_entity_poly.entity_id
_entity_poly.type
_entity_poly.pdbx_seq_one_letter_code
_entity_poly.pdbx_strand_id
1 'polypeptide(L)'
;MSARLPNLVVLCIDSLRADCFDENPFWQEVGGRPQTPGFDALARESIRFRRAYSTSSWTKPSVPSMLTSRFPAEHGVYEVSKETSWTAALAASLPDEIPTVAETLRAAGYRTLALAHNAQLDASLGFARGFDVFVSDAGSGEQILDRLSSLDPWSGGDGRPCFAYLHLIEPHWPYSRDIARRAKDHAAGRFSFPTYRASQWKALKHDLK
;
A
#
# COMPACT_ATOMS: atom_id res chain seq x y z
N MET A 1 17.94 7.06 -30.43
CA MET A 1 18.17 6.53 -29.07
C MET A 1 16.88 5.89 -28.61
N SER A 2 16.87 4.58 -28.30
CA SER A 2 15.71 3.96 -27.66
C SER A 2 15.52 4.61 -26.30
N ALA A 3 14.35 5.19 -26.02
CA ALA A 3 14.07 5.77 -24.71
C ALA A 3 14.26 4.69 -23.63
N ARG A 4 14.93 5.03 -22.52
CA ARG A 4 15.08 4.13 -21.38
C ARG A 4 13.69 3.87 -20.80
N LEU A 5 13.33 2.60 -20.60
CA LEU A 5 12.08 2.24 -19.95
C LEU A 5 12.02 2.84 -18.53
N PRO A 6 10.86 3.33 -18.08
CA PRO A 6 10.73 3.93 -16.76
C PRO A 6 10.75 2.88 -15.66
N ASN A 7 11.22 3.29 -14.48
CA ASN A 7 10.95 2.55 -13.25
C ASN A 7 9.46 2.68 -12.90
N LEU A 8 8.89 1.61 -12.35
CA LEU A 8 7.49 1.51 -11.98
C LEU A 8 7.39 1.24 -10.47
N VAL A 9 6.56 2.01 -9.77
CA VAL A 9 6.32 1.81 -8.34
C VAL A 9 4.82 1.74 -8.10
N VAL A 10 4.39 0.66 -7.46
CA VAL A 10 3.03 0.52 -6.93
C VAL A 10 3.12 0.64 -5.42
N LEU A 11 2.63 1.76 -4.89
CA LEU A 11 2.44 1.98 -3.46
C LEU A 11 1.00 1.62 -3.10
N CYS A 12 0.82 0.49 -2.40
CA CYS A 12 -0.45 0.04 -1.87
C CYS A 12 -0.49 0.31 -0.36
N ILE A 13 -1.53 0.98 0.12
CA ILE A 13 -1.68 1.34 1.53
C ILE A 13 -2.98 0.72 2.03
N ASP A 14 -2.84 -0.30 2.86
CA ASP A 14 -3.93 -1.10 3.35
C ASP A 14 -4.88 -0.27 4.20
N SER A 15 -6.19 -0.42 3.96
CA SER A 15 -7.29 0.31 4.61
C SER A 15 -7.29 1.85 4.48
N LEU A 16 -6.45 2.43 3.63
CA LEU A 16 -6.45 3.87 3.40
C LEU A 16 -7.70 4.31 2.63
N ARG A 17 -8.47 5.23 3.21
CA ARG A 17 -9.70 5.73 2.61
C ARG A 17 -9.46 6.99 1.79
N ALA A 18 -10.23 7.12 0.71
CA ALA A 18 -10.16 8.29 -0.17
C ALA A 18 -10.57 9.59 0.53
N ASP A 19 -11.49 9.52 1.51
CA ASP A 19 -11.97 10.68 2.24
C ASP A 19 -10.91 11.30 3.15
N CYS A 20 -9.79 10.63 3.44
CA CYS A 20 -8.66 11.24 4.15
C CYS A 20 -8.00 12.41 3.38
N PHE A 21 -8.24 12.52 2.07
CA PHE A 21 -7.60 13.51 1.20
C PHE A 21 -8.48 14.71 0.85
N ASP A 22 -9.80 14.59 1.00
CA ASP A 22 -10.75 15.65 0.65
C ASP A 22 -11.44 16.19 1.89
N GLU A 23 -11.69 17.50 1.90
CA GLU A 23 -12.57 18.11 2.89
C GLU A 23 -14.00 17.56 2.73
N ASN A 24 -14.63 17.23 3.85
CA ASN A 24 -16.03 16.81 3.88
C ASN A 24 -16.68 17.23 5.22
N PRO A 25 -18.02 17.20 5.34
CA PRO A 25 -18.72 17.66 6.53
C PRO A 25 -18.26 16.96 7.81
N PHE A 26 -17.99 15.65 7.75
CA PHE A 26 -17.48 14.91 8.90
C PHE A 26 -16.15 15.49 9.40
N TRP A 27 -15.21 15.79 8.49
CA TRP A 27 -13.93 16.41 8.91
C TRP A 27 -14.12 17.78 9.56
N GLN A 28 -15.10 18.57 9.12
CA GLN A 28 -15.40 19.85 9.76
C GLN A 28 -15.91 19.67 11.19
N GLU A 29 -16.75 18.66 11.43
CA GLU A 29 -17.28 18.34 12.76
C GLU A 29 -16.18 17.89 13.72
N VAL A 30 -15.18 17.17 13.22
CA VAL A 30 -14.16 16.55 14.06
C VAL A 30 -12.90 17.42 14.23
N GLY A 31 -12.79 18.52 13.48
CA GLY A 31 -11.77 19.59 13.63
C GLY A 31 -10.70 19.66 12.52
N GLY A 32 -10.98 19.08 11.36
CA GLY A 32 -10.12 19.04 10.18
C GLY A 32 -9.82 17.62 9.67
N ARG A 33 -9.43 17.51 8.40
CA ARG A 33 -9.01 16.23 7.82
C ARG A 33 -7.62 15.78 8.31
N PRO A 34 -7.26 14.49 8.17
CA PRO A 34 -5.90 14.01 8.40
C PRO A 34 -4.86 14.82 7.62
N GLN A 35 -3.72 15.12 8.25
CA GLN A 35 -2.64 15.85 7.61
C GLN A 35 -1.77 14.91 6.78
N THR A 36 -1.75 15.13 5.46
CA THR A 36 -1.06 14.27 4.49
C THR A 36 -0.11 15.06 3.59
N PRO A 37 0.82 15.86 4.13
CA PRO A 37 1.61 16.82 3.33
C PRO A 37 2.41 16.16 2.20
N GLY A 38 2.89 14.93 2.38
CA GLY A 38 3.56 14.16 1.33
C GLY A 38 2.64 13.79 0.17
N PHE A 39 1.43 13.29 0.46
CA PHE A 39 0.43 13.03 -0.59
C PHE A 39 -0.10 14.32 -1.22
N ASP A 40 -0.26 15.38 -0.43
CA ASP A 40 -0.70 16.69 -0.94
C ASP A 40 0.32 17.25 -1.92
N ALA A 41 1.62 17.04 -1.67
CA ALA A 41 2.69 17.39 -2.59
C ALA A 41 2.67 16.52 -3.85
N LEU A 42 2.62 15.20 -3.68
CA LEU A 42 2.55 14.25 -4.80
C LEU A 42 1.35 14.54 -5.72
N ALA A 43 0.18 14.83 -5.14
CA ALA A 43 -1.04 15.12 -5.88
C ALA A 43 -0.95 16.40 -6.73
N ARG A 44 -0.15 17.40 -6.34
CA ARG A 44 0.06 18.62 -7.15
C ARG A 44 0.86 18.36 -8.42
N GLU A 45 1.66 17.30 -8.43
CA GLU A 45 2.54 16.93 -9.54
C GLU A 45 2.05 15.69 -10.29
N SER A 46 0.87 15.17 -9.94
CA SER A 46 0.33 13.90 -10.43
C SER A 46 -1.08 14.04 -11.00
N ILE A 47 -1.50 13.02 -11.76
CA ILE A 47 -2.90 12.85 -12.14
C ILE A 47 -3.63 12.15 -10.98
N ARG A 48 -4.69 12.78 -10.47
CA ARG A 48 -5.52 12.23 -9.38
C ARG A 48 -6.85 11.71 -9.90
N PHE A 49 -7.13 10.44 -9.63
CA PHE A 49 -8.43 9.83 -9.92
C PHE A 49 -9.35 9.90 -8.69
N ARG A 50 -10.44 10.68 -8.77
CA ARG A 50 -11.46 10.76 -7.70
C ARG A 50 -12.43 9.58 -7.68
N ARG A 51 -12.45 8.80 -8.77
CA ARG A 51 -13.29 7.61 -8.95
C ARG A 51 -12.39 6.42 -9.28
N ALA A 52 -11.72 5.92 -8.26
CA ALA A 52 -10.91 4.71 -8.30
C ALA A 52 -11.53 3.73 -7.30
N TYR A 53 -11.85 2.52 -7.76
CA TYR A 53 -12.57 1.53 -6.97
C TYR A 53 -11.72 0.27 -6.82
N SER A 54 -11.66 -0.26 -5.60
CA SER A 54 -11.12 -1.60 -5.35
C SER A 54 -12.08 -2.66 -5.90
N THR A 55 -11.55 -3.80 -6.35
CA THR A 55 -12.38 -4.94 -6.78
C THR A 55 -13.04 -5.68 -5.62
N SER A 56 -12.59 -5.42 -4.38
CA SER A 56 -13.17 -5.98 -3.15
C SER A 56 -12.88 -5.08 -1.94
N SER A 57 -13.54 -5.38 -0.82
CA SER A 57 -13.50 -4.64 0.45
C SER A 57 -12.30 -4.96 1.35
N TRP A 58 -11.53 -6.02 1.07
CA TRP A 58 -10.40 -6.44 1.91
C TRP A 58 -9.19 -6.92 1.08
N THR A 59 -8.03 -7.02 1.72
CA THR A 59 -6.71 -7.20 1.08
C THR A 59 -6.62 -8.47 0.24
N LYS A 60 -7.08 -9.60 0.79
CA LYS A 60 -6.92 -10.94 0.22
C LYS A 60 -7.38 -11.09 -1.24
N PRO A 61 -8.56 -10.61 -1.66
CA PRO A 61 -8.98 -10.59 -3.07
C PRO A 61 -8.54 -9.33 -3.84
N SER A 62 -8.39 -8.18 -3.17
CA SER A 62 -8.07 -6.91 -3.85
C SER A 62 -6.66 -6.91 -4.45
N VAL A 63 -5.68 -7.44 -3.72
CA VAL A 63 -4.28 -7.46 -4.17
C VAL A 63 -4.06 -8.42 -5.35
N PRO A 64 -4.52 -9.68 -5.34
CA PRO A 64 -4.42 -10.53 -6.53
C PRO A 64 -5.12 -9.92 -7.74
N SER A 65 -6.28 -9.27 -7.55
CA SER A 65 -6.95 -8.58 -8.66
C SER A 65 -6.05 -7.52 -9.31
N MET A 66 -5.41 -6.69 -8.48
CA MET A 66 -4.46 -5.67 -8.93
C MET A 66 -3.24 -6.27 -9.63
N LEU A 67 -2.69 -7.36 -9.10
CA LEU A 67 -1.49 -8.01 -9.65
C LEU A 67 -1.77 -8.81 -10.93
N THR A 68 -3.00 -9.23 -11.17
CA THR A 68 -3.35 -10.11 -12.32
C THR A 68 -4.24 -9.43 -13.36
N SER A 69 -4.77 -8.24 -13.08
CA SER A 69 -5.82 -7.58 -13.88
C SER A 69 -7.07 -8.45 -14.05
N ARG A 70 -7.44 -9.19 -13.00
CA ARG A 70 -8.61 -10.09 -12.97
C ARG A 70 -9.52 -9.74 -11.81
N PHE A 71 -10.82 -9.93 -11.95
CA PHE A 71 -11.75 -9.83 -10.83
C PHE A 71 -11.61 -11.05 -9.89
N PRO A 72 -12.07 -10.95 -8.63
CA PRO A 72 -12.09 -12.08 -7.69
C PRO A 72 -12.75 -13.34 -8.26
N ALA A 73 -13.81 -13.15 -9.06
CA ALA A 73 -14.51 -14.24 -9.75
C ALA A 73 -13.65 -14.99 -10.78
N GLU A 74 -12.65 -14.34 -11.36
CA GLU A 74 -11.77 -14.92 -12.37
C GLU A 74 -10.54 -15.58 -11.75
N HIS A 75 -9.96 -14.99 -10.68
CA HIS A 75 -8.76 -15.54 -10.03
C HIS A 75 -9.04 -16.47 -8.85
N GLY A 76 -10.29 -16.61 -8.44
CA GLY A 76 -10.70 -17.63 -7.46
C GLY A 76 -10.33 -17.36 -6.01
N VAL A 77 -9.73 -16.20 -5.70
CA VAL A 77 -9.43 -15.79 -4.32
C VAL A 77 -10.56 -14.87 -3.86
N TYR A 78 -11.43 -15.40 -3.01
CA TYR A 78 -12.73 -14.78 -2.67
C TYR A 78 -12.80 -14.20 -1.26
N GLU A 79 -13.86 -13.42 -1.01
CA GLU A 79 -14.29 -13.04 0.33
C GLU A 79 -14.82 -14.24 1.13
N VAL A 80 -14.92 -14.06 2.44
CA VAL A 80 -15.62 -15.00 3.32
C VAL A 80 -17.11 -14.98 3.02
N SER A 81 -17.71 -16.16 2.84
CA SER A 81 -19.14 -16.32 2.53
C SER A 81 -19.76 -17.42 3.39
N LYS A 82 -21.04 -17.75 3.15
CA LYS A 82 -21.67 -18.91 3.81
C LYS A 82 -21.02 -20.23 3.40
N GLU A 83 -20.45 -20.25 2.20
CA GLU A 83 -19.81 -21.38 1.55
C GLU A 83 -18.29 -21.42 1.81
N THR A 84 -17.68 -20.28 2.16
CA THR A 84 -16.23 -20.15 2.38
C THR A 84 -15.94 -19.68 3.80
N SER A 85 -15.35 -20.56 4.63
CA SER A 85 -14.95 -20.21 6.00
C SER A 85 -13.79 -19.21 6.02
N TRP A 86 -13.61 -18.51 7.15
CA TRP A 86 -12.46 -17.61 7.37
C TRP A 86 -11.12 -18.30 7.13
N THR A 87 -10.95 -19.52 7.63
CA THR A 87 -9.72 -20.30 7.44
C THR A 87 -9.48 -20.62 5.97
N ALA A 88 -10.53 -21.01 5.23
CA ALA A 88 -10.42 -21.30 3.81
C ALA A 88 -10.07 -20.03 3.01
N ALA A 89 -10.72 -18.90 3.29
CA ALA A 89 -10.43 -17.64 2.61
C ALA A 89 -8.99 -17.14 2.88
N LEU A 90 -8.49 -17.28 4.12
CA LEU A 90 -7.11 -16.93 4.44
C LEU A 90 -6.09 -17.87 3.76
N ALA A 91 -6.42 -19.15 3.64
CA ALA A 91 -5.58 -20.15 2.99
C ALA A 91 -5.65 -20.13 1.45
N ALA A 92 -6.60 -19.39 0.85
CA ALA A 92 -6.71 -19.29 -0.60
C ALA A 92 -5.41 -18.75 -1.22
N SER A 93 -4.85 -19.51 -2.15
CA SER A 93 -3.68 -19.13 -2.92
C SER A 93 -4.09 -18.59 -4.29
N LEU A 94 -3.24 -17.73 -4.86
CA LEU A 94 -3.40 -17.30 -6.24
C LEU A 94 -3.00 -18.47 -7.17
N PRO A 95 -3.87 -18.92 -8.11
CA PRO A 95 -3.56 -20.04 -9.00
C PRO A 95 -2.34 -19.79 -9.89
N ASP A 96 -1.56 -20.84 -10.12
CA ASP A 96 -0.30 -20.76 -10.85
C ASP A 96 -0.47 -20.40 -12.33
N GLU A 97 -1.61 -20.76 -12.91
CA GLU A 97 -1.94 -20.55 -14.32
C GLU A 97 -2.27 -19.09 -14.66
N ILE A 98 -2.51 -18.26 -13.63
CA ILE A 98 -2.85 -16.85 -13.82
C ILE A 98 -1.57 -16.02 -13.71
N PRO A 99 -1.09 -15.42 -14.82
CA PRO A 99 0.13 -14.63 -14.81
C PRO A 99 -0.07 -13.34 -14.03
N THR A 100 0.97 -12.92 -13.33
CA THR A 100 1.02 -11.63 -12.64
C THR A 100 1.72 -10.55 -13.49
N VAL A 101 1.46 -9.29 -13.16
CA VAL A 101 2.17 -8.13 -13.71
C VAL A 101 3.66 -8.20 -13.38
N ALA A 102 4.04 -8.76 -12.24
CA ALA A 102 5.44 -8.95 -11.86
C ALA A 102 6.14 -9.93 -12.81
N GLU A 103 5.52 -11.08 -13.10
CA GLU A 103 6.05 -12.05 -14.07
C GLU A 103 6.18 -11.45 -15.47
N THR A 104 5.16 -10.69 -15.89
CA THR A 104 5.16 -10.00 -17.18
C THR A 104 6.29 -8.97 -17.28
N LEU A 105 6.47 -8.15 -16.24
CA LEU A 105 7.53 -7.13 -16.21
C LEU A 105 8.93 -7.75 -16.11
N ARG A 106 9.09 -8.82 -15.32
CA ARG A 106 10.33 -9.59 -15.25
C ARG A 106 10.72 -10.15 -16.61
N ALA A 107 9.76 -10.75 -17.34
CA ALA A 107 9.98 -11.23 -18.71
C ALA A 107 10.34 -10.09 -19.69
N ALA A 108 9.85 -8.88 -19.44
CA ALA A 108 10.20 -7.67 -20.20
C ALA A 108 11.55 -7.04 -19.77
N GLY A 109 12.31 -7.68 -18.87
CA GLY A 109 13.65 -7.24 -18.48
C GLY A 109 13.69 -6.31 -17.26
N TYR A 110 12.57 -6.11 -16.56
CA TYR A 110 12.58 -5.38 -15.29
C TYR A 110 13.27 -6.19 -14.20
N ARG A 111 13.96 -5.50 -13.29
CA ARG A 111 14.20 -6.01 -11.93
C ARG A 111 12.91 -5.87 -11.14
N THR A 112 12.58 -6.86 -10.33
CA THR A 112 11.27 -6.91 -9.66
C THR A 112 11.45 -7.09 -8.16
N LEU A 113 10.86 -6.17 -7.40
CA LEU A 113 10.96 -6.12 -5.94
C LEU A 113 9.56 -6.01 -5.32
N ALA A 114 9.30 -6.80 -4.29
CA ALA A 114 8.14 -6.61 -3.42
C ALA A 114 8.57 -6.53 -1.95
N LEU A 115 8.14 -5.47 -1.28
CA LEU A 115 8.25 -5.28 0.16
C LEU A 115 6.84 -5.16 0.73
N ALA A 116 6.35 -6.23 1.34
CA ALA A 116 5.02 -6.28 1.91
C ALA A 116 5.09 -6.47 3.42
N HIS A 117 4.12 -5.89 4.14
CA HIS A 117 3.92 -6.15 5.56
C HIS A 117 2.48 -6.59 5.79
N ASN A 118 2.10 -7.74 5.21
CA ASN A 118 0.78 -8.34 5.41
C ASN A 118 0.85 -9.86 5.21
N ALA A 119 0.55 -10.63 6.26
CA ALA A 119 0.59 -12.09 6.23
C ALA A 119 -0.39 -12.73 5.22
N GLN A 120 -1.41 -11.99 4.76
CA GLN A 120 -2.32 -12.46 3.72
C GLN A 120 -1.67 -12.53 2.33
N LEU A 121 -0.53 -11.85 2.17
CA LEU A 121 0.24 -11.73 0.93
C LEU A 121 1.54 -12.54 0.99
N ASP A 122 1.54 -13.67 1.68
CA ASP A 122 2.77 -14.47 1.84
C ASP A 122 3.19 -15.19 0.54
N ALA A 123 4.50 -15.47 0.42
CA ALA A 123 5.06 -16.23 -0.68
C ALA A 123 4.41 -17.62 -0.84
N SER A 124 4.06 -18.30 0.27
CA SER A 124 3.39 -19.61 0.25
C SER A 124 1.99 -19.60 -0.38
N LEU A 125 1.41 -18.41 -0.56
CA LEU A 125 0.09 -18.20 -1.16
C LEU A 125 0.19 -17.76 -2.64
N GLY A 126 1.39 -17.80 -3.23
CA GLY A 126 1.62 -17.50 -4.65
C GLY A 126 1.91 -16.02 -4.96
N PHE A 127 2.10 -15.16 -3.94
CA PHE A 127 2.32 -13.72 -4.14
C PHE A 127 3.77 -13.34 -4.49
N ALA A 128 4.73 -14.24 -4.27
CA ALA A 128 6.14 -14.00 -4.64
C ALA A 128 6.42 -14.22 -6.14
N ARG A 129 5.47 -14.76 -6.89
CA ARG A 129 5.65 -15.11 -8.30
C ARG A 129 6.00 -13.86 -9.12
N GLY A 130 7.07 -13.96 -9.90
CA GLY A 130 7.56 -12.89 -10.75
C GLY A 130 8.40 -11.82 -10.07
N PHE A 131 8.61 -11.88 -8.75
CA PHE A 131 9.52 -10.98 -8.04
C PHE A 131 10.91 -11.62 -7.87
N ASP A 132 11.97 -10.90 -8.25
CA ASP A 132 13.36 -11.30 -8.02
C ASP A 132 13.73 -11.21 -6.53
N VAL A 133 13.14 -10.23 -5.83
CA VAL A 133 13.24 -10.06 -4.37
C VAL A 133 11.84 -9.90 -3.79
N PHE A 134 11.48 -10.75 -2.82
CA PHE A 134 10.20 -10.72 -2.14
C PHE A 134 10.39 -10.80 -0.62
N VAL A 135 9.77 -9.89 0.12
CA VAL A 135 9.78 -9.86 1.58
C VAL A 135 8.35 -9.76 2.10
N SER A 136 7.81 -10.84 2.68
CA SER A 136 6.44 -10.91 3.22
C SER A 136 6.22 -10.10 4.50
N ASP A 137 7.29 -9.88 5.26
CA ASP A 137 7.28 -9.14 6.53
C ASP A 137 8.37 -8.06 6.52
N ALA A 138 8.16 -7.05 5.68
CA ALA A 138 9.11 -5.97 5.51
C ALA A 138 9.12 -4.99 6.69
N GLY A 139 8.09 -5.05 7.55
CA GLY A 139 7.93 -4.22 8.74
C GLY A 139 7.14 -2.94 8.49
N SER A 140 7.31 -1.94 9.35
CA SER A 140 6.68 -0.63 9.20
C SER A 140 7.10 0.07 7.90
N GLY A 141 6.38 1.11 7.50
CA GLY A 141 6.71 1.92 6.34
C GLY A 141 8.10 2.54 6.42
N GLU A 142 8.57 2.93 7.61
CA GLU A 142 9.96 3.37 7.82
C GLU A 142 10.95 2.24 7.48
N GLN A 143 10.71 1.03 7.98
CA GLN A 143 11.56 -0.14 7.70
C GLN A 143 11.50 -0.53 6.20
N ILE A 144 10.35 -0.38 5.55
CA ILE A 144 10.21 -0.58 4.10
C ILE A 144 11.06 0.44 3.34
N LEU A 145 11.07 1.71 3.74
CA LEU A 145 11.90 2.75 3.11
C LEU A 145 13.39 2.51 3.34
N ASP A 146 13.79 2.07 4.54
CA ASP A 146 15.19 1.72 4.84
C ASP A 146 15.67 0.55 3.99
N ARG A 147 14.83 -0.49 3.85
CA ARG A 147 15.10 -1.65 2.98
C ARG A 147 15.18 -1.23 1.52
N LEU A 148 14.25 -0.41 1.04
CA LEU A 148 14.24 0.08 -0.33
C LEU A 148 15.51 0.88 -0.65
N SER A 149 15.94 1.73 0.29
CA SER A 149 17.17 2.52 0.17
C SER A 149 18.41 1.63 0.18
N SER A 150 18.44 0.61 1.04
CA SER A 150 19.57 -0.33 1.13
C SER A 150 19.69 -1.24 -0.09
N LEU A 151 18.57 -1.64 -0.67
CA LEU A 151 18.53 -2.45 -1.89
C LEU A 151 18.88 -1.63 -3.14
N ASP A 152 18.63 -0.32 -3.09
CA ASP A 152 18.78 0.64 -4.20
C ASP A 152 18.44 0.02 -5.56
N PRO A 153 17.18 -0.42 -5.76
CA PRO A 153 16.82 -1.15 -6.95
C PRO A 153 16.82 -0.26 -8.20
N TRP A 154 17.14 1.02 -8.07
CA TRP A 154 17.19 1.99 -9.16
C TRP A 154 18.59 2.07 -9.78
N SER A 155 19.64 1.99 -8.95
CA SER A 155 21.01 2.31 -9.37
C SER A 155 21.86 1.10 -9.80
N GLY A 156 21.31 -0.12 -9.78
CA GLY A 156 22.01 -1.32 -10.27
C GLY A 156 22.55 -1.08 -11.69
N GLY A 157 23.88 -0.99 -11.81
CA GLY A 157 24.59 -0.45 -12.98
C GLY A 157 24.44 -1.22 -14.30
N ASP A 158 23.53 -2.18 -14.39
CA ASP A 158 23.19 -2.92 -15.62
C ASP A 158 22.17 -2.18 -16.51
N GLY A 159 21.65 -1.04 -16.04
CA GLY A 159 20.74 -0.17 -16.78
C GLY A 159 19.28 -0.63 -16.82
N ARG A 160 18.95 -1.80 -16.25
CA ARG A 160 17.59 -2.37 -16.25
C ARG A 160 16.62 -1.50 -15.43
N PRO A 161 15.38 -1.29 -15.90
CA PRO A 161 14.35 -0.64 -15.09
C PRO A 161 13.92 -1.53 -13.92
N CYS A 162 13.29 -0.94 -12.92
CA CYS A 162 12.77 -1.65 -11.75
C CYS A 162 11.25 -1.53 -11.65
N PHE A 163 10.59 -2.61 -11.26
CA PHE A 163 9.22 -2.64 -10.78
C PHE A 163 9.22 -2.95 -9.29
N ALA A 164 8.75 -2.00 -8.48
CA ALA A 164 8.64 -2.15 -7.03
C ALA A 164 7.17 -2.15 -6.58
N TYR A 165 6.78 -3.17 -5.84
CA TYR A 165 5.52 -3.23 -5.11
C TYR A 165 5.78 -3.01 -3.62
N LEU A 166 5.21 -1.94 -3.07
CA LEU A 166 5.34 -1.57 -1.65
C LEU A 166 3.96 -1.65 -1.02
N HIS A 167 3.80 -2.51 -0.01
CA HIS A 167 2.53 -2.69 0.69
C HIS A 167 2.64 -2.30 2.16
N LEU A 168 2.02 -1.17 2.48
CA LEU A 168 2.03 -0.55 3.80
C LEU A 168 0.72 -0.85 4.55
N ILE A 169 0.77 -0.98 5.88
CA ILE A 169 -0.41 -1.32 6.70
C ILE A 169 -0.64 -0.40 7.90
N GLU A 170 -0.01 0.78 7.96
CA GLU A 170 -0.13 1.69 9.12
C GLU A 170 -1.58 2.13 9.41
N PRO A 171 -2.45 2.34 8.42
CA PRO A 171 -3.85 2.65 8.70
C PRO A 171 -4.67 1.44 9.18
N HIS A 172 -4.11 0.22 9.15
CA HIS A 172 -4.79 -1.02 9.51
C HIS A 172 -4.88 -1.21 11.05
N TRP A 173 -5.83 -2.03 11.50
CA TRP A 173 -5.92 -2.48 12.89
C TRP A 173 -4.71 -3.36 13.29
N PRO A 174 -4.16 -3.30 14.52
CA PRO A 174 -4.60 -2.49 15.65
C PRO A 174 -4.19 -1.03 15.51
N TYR A 175 -5.19 -0.15 15.57
CA TYR A 175 -4.92 1.27 15.69
C TYR A 175 -4.08 1.51 16.94
N SER A 176 -3.14 2.47 16.87
CA SER A 176 -2.35 2.83 18.02
C SER A 176 -3.25 3.06 19.24
N ARG A 177 -2.77 2.75 20.46
CA ARG A 177 -3.55 2.96 21.70
C ARG A 177 -4.09 4.39 21.80
N ASP A 178 -3.36 5.33 21.21
CA ASP A 178 -3.74 6.72 21.09
C ASP A 178 -4.93 6.93 20.15
N ILE A 179 -4.99 6.29 18.98
CA ILE A 179 -6.16 6.34 18.09
C ILE A 179 -7.36 5.62 18.73
N ALA A 180 -7.15 4.47 19.38
CA ALA A 180 -8.23 3.76 20.07
C ALA A 180 -8.80 4.55 21.26
N ARG A 181 -7.96 5.28 22.01
CA ARG A 181 -8.39 6.21 23.06
C ARG A 181 -9.11 7.42 22.46
N ARG A 182 -8.53 8.05 21.42
CA ARG A 182 -9.12 9.21 20.73
C ARG A 182 -10.46 8.89 20.06
N ALA A 183 -10.64 7.69 19.52
CA ALA A 183 -11.93 7.22 18.98
C ALA A 183 -12.99 7.07 20.08
N LYS A 184 -12.60 6.58 21.27
CA LYS A 184 -13.49 6.52 22.46
C LYS A 184 -13.81 7.91 23.00
N ASP A 185 -12.84 8.82 23.03
CA ASP A 185 -13.03 10.19 23.49
C ASP A 185 -13.90 10.99 22.51
N HIS A 186 -13.72 10.80 21.21
CA HIS A 186 -14.58 11.36 20.16
C HIS A 186 -16.03 10.84 20.26
N ALA A 187 -16.23 9.53 20.39
CA ALA A 187 -17.56 8.94 20.58
C ALA A 187 -18.26 9.45 21.86
N ALA A 188 -17.51 9.99 22.82
CA ALA A 188 -18.01 10.61 24.03
C ALA A 188 -18.05 12.15 23.99
N GLY A 189 -17.81 12.77 22.83
CA GLY A 189 -17.84 14.23 22.64
C GLY A 189 -16.68 15.00 23.29
N ARG A 190 -15.56 14.33 23.60
CA ARG A 190 -14.44 14.87 24.39
C ARG A 190 -13.17 15.17 23.58
N PHE A 191 -13.23 15.14 22.24
CA PHE A 191 -12.03 15.32 21.39
C PHE A 191 -12.23 16.41 20.34
N SER A 192 -11.23 17.30 20.21
CA SER A 192 -10.99 18.12 19.02
C SER A 192 -9.58 17.80 18.50
N PHE A 193 -9.37 17.82 17.18
CA PHE A 193 -8.06 17.48 16.62
C PHE A 193 -6.97 18.43 17.12
N PRO A 194 -5.78 17.90 17.48
CA PRO A 194 -4.62 18.74 17.69
C PRO A 194 -4.17 19.32 16.34
N THR A 195 -4.22 20.65 16.22
CA THR A 195 -3.43 21.37 15.21
C THR A 195 -1.96 21.09 15.48
N TYR A 196 -1.29 20.31 14.64
CA TYR A 196 0.16 20.16 14.71
C TYR A 196 0.81 21.53 14.48
N ARG A 197 1.54 22.04 15.47
CA ARG A 197 2.22 23.34 15.36
C ARG A 197 3.41 23.21 14.40
N ALA A 198 3.55 24.19 13.51
CA ALA A 198 4.63 24.29 12.52
C ALA A 198 6.06 24.16 13.10
N SER A 199 6.25 24.32 14.42
CA SER A 199 7.52 24.13 15.11
C SER A 199 8.07 22.70 15.03
N GLN A 200 7.24 21.67 14.84
CA GLN A 200 7.69 20.28 14.73
C GLN A 200 8.31 19.94 13.37
N TRP A 201 8.05 20.72 12.32
CA TRP A 201 8.63 20.52 10.98
C TRP A 201 10.08 21.02 10.85
N LYS A 202 10.53 21.94 11.73
CA LYS A 202 11.90 22.47 11.68
C LYS A 202 12.97 21.44 12.02
N ALA A 203 12.64 20.40 12.78
CA ALA A 203 13.58 19.34 13.13
C ALA A 203 13.96 18.47 11.91
N LEU A 204 13.06 18.28 10.94
CA LEU A 204 13.31 17.41 9.78
C LEU A 204 14.16 18.06 8.67
N LYS A 205 14.38 19.38 8.71
CA LYS A 205 15.15 20.10 7.68
C LYS A 205 16.65 20.19 7.98
N HIS A 206 17.08 19.87 9.20
CA HIS A 206 18.49 20.02 9.58
C HIS A 206 19.35 18.79 9.22
N ASP A 207 18.72 17.64 8.98
CA ASP A 207 19.41 16.36 8.71
C ASP A 207 19.38 15.95 7.22
N LEU A 208 19.07 16.90 6.31
CA LEU A 208 19.13 16.70 4.85
C LEU A 208 20.05 17.74 4.19
N LYS A 209 21.27 17.85 4.70
CA LYS A 209 22.43 18.38 3.96
C LYS A 209 23.48 17.30 3.81
#